data_AF-A0A955LGZ1-F1
#
_entry.id   AF-A0A955LGZ1-F1
#
_cell.length_a   1.000
_cell.length_b   1.000
_cell.length_c   1.000
_cell.angle_alpha   90.00
_cell.angle_beta   90.00
_cell.angle_gamma   90.00
#
_symmetry.space_group_name_H-M   'P 1'
#
loop_
_entity.id
_entity.type
_entity.pdbx_description
1 polymer ?
#
loop_
_entity_poly.entity_id
_entity_poly.type
_entity_poly.pdbx_seq_one_letter_code
_entity_poly.pdbx_strand_id
1 'polypeptide(L)'
;MRLPRYTTNNAGFTFIEIIMAVGLLMLVFAFYDQMVQTVIFTNRGRFDDIGRSVAVEQLEIYRATDFNLLNDGSFTITDSDLNYLPQGSGTVVVADYGGTDSGIKQITATVSWLDRGVTRDVTLTTLTTAGGVGK
;
A
#
# COMPACT_ATOMS: atom_id res chain seq x y z
N MET A 1 -15.78 -79.02 2.30
CA MET A 1 -15.55 -77.70 1.65
C MET A 1 -15.59 -76.63 2.73
N ARG A 2 -14.45 -76.05 3.12
CA ARG A 2 -14.37 -74.96 4.11
C ARG A 2 -13.80 -73.73 3.40
N LEU A 3 -14.55 -72.64 3.40
CA LEU A 3 -14.16 -71.37 2.77
C LEU A 3 -13.16 -70.61 3.65
N PRO A 4 -12.21 -69.85 3.07
CA PRO A 4 -11.24 -69.07 3.84
C PRO A 4 -11.91 -67.81 4.41
N ARG A 5 -11.64 -67.50 5.68
CA ARG A 5 -12.02 -66.24 6.32
C ARG A 5 -11.01 -65.16 5.93
N TYR A 6 -11.48 -64.13 5.22
CA TYR A 6 -10.74 -62.89 5.05
C TYR A 6 -10.82 -62.09 6.37
N THR A 7 -9.74 -62.07 7.14
CA THR A 7 -9.60 -61.14 8.27
C THR A 7 -9.23 -59.77 7.69
N THR A 8 -10.13 -58.81 7.81
CA THR A 8 -9.88 -57.40 7.48
C THR A 8 -8.83 -56.84 8.44
N ASN A 9 -7.64 -56.54 7.92
CA ASN A 9 -6.53 -55.97 8.66
C ASN A 9 -6.83 -54.51 9.03
N ASN A 10 -7.38 -54.27 10.22
CA ASN A 10 -7.43 -52.94 10.82
C ASN A 10 -6.09 -52.68 11.53
N ALA A 11 -5.05 -52.36 10.75
CA ALA A 11 -3.79 -51.91 11.30
C ALA A 11 -4.00 -50.53 11.94
N GLY A 12 -3.95 -50.45 13.27
CA GLY A 12 -3.96 -49.18 14.00
C GLY A 12 -2.70 -48.37 13.71
N PHE A 13 -2.79 -47.05 13.85
CA PHE A 13 -1.66 -46.14 13.67
C PHE A 13 -0.51 -46.49 14.61
N THR A 14 0.71 -46.51 14.08
CA THR A 14 1.92 -46.71 14.89
C THR A 14 2.34 -45.39 15.56
N PHE A 15 2.92 -45.45 16.76
CA PHE A 15 3.34 -44.24 17.50
C PHE A 15 4.35 -43.39 16.71
N ILE A 16 5.24 -44.05 15.95
CA ILE A 16 6.21 -43.37 15.09
C ILE A 16 5.54 -42.61 13.94
N GLU A 17 4.47 -43.15 13.37
CA GLU A 17 3.71 -42.50 12.30
C GLU A 17 3.00 -41.24 12.80
N ILE A 18 2.51 -41.24 14.04
CA ILE A 18 1.93 -40.06 14.69
C ILE A 18 3.00 -38.97 14.88
N ILE A 19 4.20 -39.33 15.34
CA ILE A 19 5.30 -38.36 15.50
C ILE A 19 5.71 -37.78 14.14
N MET A 20 5.82 -38.63 13.12
CA MET A 20 6.14 -38.20 11.75
C MET A 20 5.05 -37.27 11.20
N ALA A 21 3.77 -37.59 11.39
CA ALA A 21 2.65 -36.75 10.95
C ALA A 21 2.64 -35.38 11.65
N VAL A 22 2.91 -35.34 12.96
CA VAL A 22 3.00 -34.09 13.73
C VAL A 22 4.20 -33.25 13.26
N GLY A 23 5.36 -33.88 13.02
CA GLY A 23 6.52 -33.19 12.46
C GLY A 23 6.26 -32.59 11.08
N LEU A 24 5.56 -33.34 10.21
CA LEU A 24 5.15 -32.84 8.89
C LEU A 24 4.15 -31.67 9.02
N LEU A 25 3.21 -31.74 9.96
CA LEU A 25 2.27 -30.63 10.22
C LEU A 25 3.01 -29.36 10.67
N MET A 26 3.98 -29.48 11.60
CA MET A 26 4.77 -28.32 12.04
C MET A 26 5.53 -27.66 10.87
N LEU A 27 6.07 -28.48 9.97
CA LEU A 27 6.77 -27.99 8.78
C LEU A 27 5.83 -27.27 7.81
N VAL A 28 4.59 -27.77 7.62
CA VAL A 28 3.56 -27.06 6.85
C VAL A 28 3.19 -25.73 7.50
N PHE A 29 3.01 -25.68 8.83
CA PHE A 29 2.72 -24.44 9.53
C PHE A 29 3.85 -23.41 9.41
N ALA A 30 5.11 -23.85 9.48
CA ALA A 30 6.25 -22.97 9.28
C ALA A 30 6.27 -22.35 7.87
N PHE A 31 5.97 -23.14 6.84
CA PHE A 31 5.86 -22.63 5.47
C PHE A 31 4.66 -21.70 5.27
N TYR A 32 3.52 -22.01 5.89
CA TYR A 32 2.34 -21.16 5.84
C TYR A 32 2.63 -19.78 6.43
N ASP A 33 3.30 -19.70 7.59
CA ASP A 33 3.66 -18.43 8.21
C ASP A 33 4.57 -17.58 7.31
N GLN A 34 5.60 -18.18 6.71
CA GLN A 34 6.48 -17.47 5.77
C GLN A 34 5.70 -16.91 4.57
N MET A 35 4.77 -17.67 4.01
CA MET A 35 3.97 -17.24 2.85
C MET A 35 3.06 -16.05 3.20
N VAL A 36 2.44 -16.06 4.38
CA VAL A 36 1.62 -14.95 4.88
C VAL A 36 2.47 -13.69 5.03
N GLN A 37 3.67 -13.81 5.59
CA GLN A 37 4.57 -12.66 5.74
C GLN A 37 4.97 -12.06 4.38
N THR A 38 5.33 -12.89 3.39
CA THR A 38 5.70 -12.41 2.04
C THR A 38 4.58 -11.60 1.38
N VAL A 39 3.33 -12.08 1.43
CA VAL A 39 2.18 -11.36 0.82
C VAL A 39 2.01 -9.98 1.44
N ILE A 40 2.20 -9.87 2.75
CA ILE A 40 2.08 -8.60 3.47
C ILE A 40 3.17 -7.62 3.02
N PHE A 41 4.43 -8.06 2.96
CA PHE A 41 5.53 -7.19 2.55
C PHE A 41 5.34 -6.67 1.12
N THR A 42 4.87 -7.51 0.20
CA THR A 42 4.59 -7.12 -1.19
C THR A 42 3.47 -6.08 -1.29
N ASN A 43 2.39 -6.24 -0.51
CA ASN A 43 1.29 -5.28 -0.53
C ASN A 43 1.70 -3.90 -0.01
N ARG A 44 2.57 -3.85 0.99
CA ARG A 44 3.05 -2.58 1.54
C ARG A 44 3.85 -1.78 0.51
N GLY A 45 4.80 -2.42 -0.18
CA GLY A 45 5.56 -1.77 -1.24
C GLY A 45 4.65 -1.23 -2.35
N ARG A 46 3.66 -2.03 -2.76
CA ARG A 46 2.68 -1.60 -3.77
C ARG A 46 1.87 -0.37 -3.33
N PHE A 47 1.43 -0.30 -2.07
CA PHE A 47 0.66 0.85 -1.59
C PHE A 47 1.51 2.12 -1.51
N ASP A 48 2.76 2.00 -1.07
CA ASP A 48 3.70 3.13 -1.05
C ASP A 48 3.98 3.64 -2.47
N ASP A 49 4.14 2.74 -3.45
CA ASP A 49 4.36 3.09 -4.86
C ASP A 49 3.14 3.81 -5.46
N ILE A 50 1.93 3.27 -5.23
CA ILE A 50 0.68 3.89 -5.71
C ILE A 50 0.51 5.28 -5.08
N GLY A 51 0.63 5.40 -3.76
CA GLY A 51 0.48 6.67 -3.05
C GLY A 51 1.46 7.74 -3.54
N ARG A 52 2.71 7.36 -3.81
CA ARG A 52 3.72 8.24 -4.42
C ARG A 52 3.37 8.62 -5.84
N SER A 53 2.97 7.66 -6.68
CA SER A 53 2.67 7.93 -8.09
C SER A 53 1.54 8.95 -8.24
N VAL A 54 0.43 8.78 -7.49
CA VAL A 54 -0.69 9.71 -7.46
C VAL A 54 -0.27 11.10 -6.97
N ALA A 55 0.52 11.16 -5.89
CA ALA A 55 1.01 12.43 -5.37
C ALA A 55 1.93 13.15 -6.38
N VAL A 56 2.81 12.43 -7.08
CA VAL A 56 3.69 12.98 -8.12
C VAL A 56 2.88 13.48 -9.31
N GLU A 57 1.96 12.66 -9.83
CA GLU A 57 1.09 13.05 -10.94
C GLU A 57 0.35 14.34 -10.63
N GLN A 58 -0.22 14.43 -9.43
CA GLN A 58 -0.93 15.61 -9.01
C GLN A 58 -0.01 16.84 -8.93
N LEU A 59 1.21 16.70 -8.39
CA LEU A 59 2.17 17.80 -8.38
C LEU A 59 2.58 18.24 -9.79
N GLU A 60 2.69 17.32 -10.75
CA GLU A 60 3.01 17.65 -12.13
C GLU A 60 1.86 18.41 -12.82
N ILE A 61 0.60 18.06 -12.55
CA ILE A 61 -0.56 18.83 -13.00
C ILE A 61 -0.50 20.28 -12.48
N TYR A 62 -0.21 20.46 -11.18
CA TYR A 62 -0.09 21.79 -10.59
C TYR A 62 1.15 22.55 -11.08
N ARG A 63 2.24 21.86 -11.43
CA ARG A 63 3.43 22.48 -12.05
C ARG A 63 3.18 22.94 -13.49
N ALA A 64 2.35 22.22 -14.23
CA ALA A 64 1.96 22.60 -15.58
C ALA A 64 0.87 23.70 -15.60
N THR A 65 0.26 23.98 -14.46
CA THR A 65 -0.76 25.02 -14.32
C THR A 65 -0.11 26.40 -14.21
N ASP A 66 -0.65 27.38 -14.95
CA ASP A 66 -0.16 28.76 -14.87
C ASP A 66 -0.25 29.31 -13.45
N PHE A 67 0.80 30.01 -13.02
CA PHE A 67 0.90 30.55 -11.65
C PHE A 67 -0.31 31.40 -11.24
N ASN A 68 -0.88 32.17 -12.17
CA ASN A 68 -2.03 33.04 -11.91
C ASN A 68 -3.36 32.27 -11.71
N LEU A 69 -3.41 31.00 -12.08
CA LEU A 69 -4.57 30.13 -11.89
C LEU A 69 -4.49 29.28 -10.62
N LEU A 70 -3.35 29.32 -9.93
CA LEU A 70 -3.14 28.61 -8.67
C LEU A 70 -3.83 29.36 -7.53
N ASN A 71 -5.05 28.91 -7.22
CA ASN A 71 -5.81 29.42 -6.08
C ASN A 71 -5.32 28.76 -4.79
N ASP A 72 -5.15 29.56 -3.75
CA ASP A 72 -4.86 29.07 -2.42
C ASP A 72 -6.05 28.31 -1.85
N GLY A 73 -5.77 27.23 -1.13
CA GLY A 73 -6.81 26.39 -0.54
C GLY A 73 -6.41 24.91 -0.48
N SER A 74 -7.38 24.11 -0.04
CA SER A 74 -7.28 22.66 0.01
C SER A 74 -8.25 22.05 -0.98
N PHE A 75 -7.76 21.13 -1.81
CA PHE A 75 -8.49 20.48 -2.88
C PHE A 75 -8.38 18.97 -2.73
N THR A 76 -9.44 18.24 -3.10
CA THR A 76 -9.44 16.77 -3.08
C THR A 76 -8.87 16.22 -4.38
N ILE A 77 -8.03 15.18 -4.27
CA ILE A 77 -7.51 14.44 -5.42
C ILE A 77 -8.57 13.44 -5.90
N THR A 78 -8.89 13.45 -7.19
CA THR A 78 -9.91 12.57 -7.81
C THR A 78 -9.30 11.54 -8.75
N ASP A 79 -8.22 10.91 -8.31
CA ASP A 79 -7.49 9.89 -9.07
C ASP A 79 -8.12 8.50 -8.89
N SER A 80 -8.26 7.75 -9.98
CA SER A 80 -8.80 6.39 -9.95
C SER A 80 -7.93 5.40 -9.18
N ASP A 81 -6.62 5.65 -9.10
CA ASP A 81 -5.67 4.75 -8.47
C ASP A 81 -5.77 4.76 -6.94
N LEU A 82 -6.40 5.78 -6.36
CA LEU A 82 -6.78 5.81 -4.94
C LEU A 82 -7.70 4.64 -4.57
N ASN A 83 -8.45 4.07 -5.52
CA ASN A 83 -9.31 2.91 -5.27
C ASN A 83 -8.51 1.61 -5.01
N TYR A 84 -7.24 1.57 -5.41
CA TYR A 84 -6.36 0.44 -5.10
C TYR A 84 -5.73 0.54 -3.70
N LEU A 85 -5.89 1.68 -3.03
CA LEU A 85 -5.49 1.88 -1.65
C LEU A 85 -6.66 1.58 -0.71
N PRO A 86 -6.44 0.82 0.39
CA PRO A 86 -7.49 0.57 1.36
C PRO A 86 -7.92 1.88 2.03
N GLN A 87 -9.19 2.29 1.86
CA GLN A 87 -9.68 3.59 2.33
C GLN A 87 -8.80 4.77 1.86
N GLY A 88 -8.31 4.68 0.63
CA GLY A 88 -7.48 5.70 0.00
C GLY A 88 -8.19 7.04 -0.11
N SER A 89 -7.49 8.12 0.24
CA SER A 89 -7.92 9.49 -0.03
C SER A 89 -6.70 10.37 -0.30
N GLY A 90 -6.92 11.50 -0.98
CA GLY A 90 -5.84 12.43 -1.29
C GLY A 90 -6.30 13.88 -1.23
N THR A 91 -5.40 14.74 -0.77
CA THR A 91 -5.60 16.19 -0.69
C THR A 91 -4.40 16.94 -1.26
N VAL A 92 -4.65 18.11 -1.82
CA VAL A 92 -3.62 19.06 -2.24
C VAL A 92 -3.88 20.38 -1.56
N VAL A 93 -2.84 20.94 -0.94
CA VAL A 93 -2.87 22.26 -0.34
C VAL A 93 -1.96 23.19 -1.14
N VAL A 94 -2.53 24.30 -1.62
CA VAL A 94 -1.81 25.40 -2.24
C VAL A 94 -1.81 26.57 -1.27
N ALA A 95 -0.64 27.11 -0.98
CA ALA A 95 -0.47 28.25 -0.08
C ALA A 95 0.69 29.13 -0.51
N ASP A 96 0.60 30.43 -0.25
CA ASP A 96 1.73 31.35 -0.42
C ASP A 96 2.91 30.98 0.49
N TYR A 97 4.12 30.95 -0.10
CA TYR A 97 5.35 30.63 0.59
C TYR A 97 6.18 31.89 0.82
N GLY A 98 6.50 32.22 2.07
CA GLY A 98 7.35 33.39 2.40
C GLY A 98 6.60 34.72 2.58
N GLY A 99 5.26 34.69 2.68
CA GLY A 99 4.41 35.85 2.93
C GLY A 99 3.59 36.28 1.70
N THR A 100 2.62 37.18 1.92
CA THR A 100 1.80 37.77 0.86
C THR A 100 2.72 38.52 -0.11
N ASP A 101 2.65 38.22 -1.41
CA ASP A 101 3.46 38.83 -2.50
C ASP A 101 4.88 38.27 -2.72
N SER A 102 5.24 37.11 -2.17
CA SER A 102 6.55 36.49 -2.50
C SER A 102 6.69 36.08 -3.97
N GLY A 103 5.57 35.93 -4.69
CA GLY A 103 5.54 35.35 -6.03
C GLY A 103 5.87 33.85 -6.03
N ILE A 104 5.81 33.19 -4.87
CA ILE A 104 6.10 31.77 -4.67
C ILE A 104 4.89 31.10 -4.01
N LYS A 105 4.42 30.03 -4.62
CA LYS A 105 3.40 29.15 -4.04
C LYS A 105 4.00 27.81 -3.67
N GLN A 106 3.66 27.32 -2.49
CA GLN A 106 3.92 25.96 -2.05
C GLN A 106 2.70 25.10 -2.35
N ILE A 107 2.94 23.99 -3.03
CA ILE A 107 1.94 22.98 -3.32
C ILE A 107 2.34 21.72 -2.56
N THR A 108 1.45 21.23 -1.72
CA THR A 108 1.65 20.03 -0.89
C THR A 108 0.59 19.01 -1.23
N ALA A 109 0.96 17.88 -1.84
CA ALA A 109 0.08 16.77 -2.14
C ALA A 109 0.25 15.69 -1.07
N THR A 110 -0.85 15.27 -0.45
CA THR A 110 -0.88 14.22 0.57
C THR A 110 -1.84 13.12 0.11
N VAL A 111 -1.36 11.88 0.10
CA VAL A 111 -2.18 10.68 -0.17
C VAL A 111 -2.14 9.80 1.07
N SER A 112 -3.31 9.40 1.57
CA SER A 112 -3.46 8.65 2.81
C SER A 112 -4.27 7.38 2.60
N TRP A 113 -3.90 6.31 3.31
CA TRP A 113 -4.58 5.02 3.26
C TRP A 113 -4.49 4.28 4.60
N LEU A 114 -5.33 3.27 4.78
CA LEU A 114 -5.32 2.41 5.95
C LEU A 114 -4.40 1.20 5.73
N ASP A 115 -3.36 1.08 6.54
CA ASP A 115 -2.50 -0.11 6.58
C ASP A 115 -2.61 -0.77 7.97
N ARG A 116 -3.24 -1.95 8.03
CA ARG A 116 -3.39 -2.75 9.26
C ARG A 116 -4.00 -1.99 10.45
N GLY A 117 -4.99 -1.16 10.17
CA GLY A 117 -5.68 -0.36 11.19
C GLY A 117 -4.95 0.93 11.56
N VAL A 118 -3.82 1.23 10.94
CA VAL A 118 -3.06 2.48 11.12
C VAL A 118 -3.09 3.28 9.82
N THR A 119 -3.50 4.54 9.89
CA THR A 119 -3.42 5.42 8.73
C THR A 119 -1.96 5.71 8.40
N ARG A 120 -1.62 5.52 7.13
CA ARG A 120 -0.35 5.89 6.52
C ARG A 120 -0.59 6.97 5.50
N ASP A 121 0.43 7.79 5.29
CA ASP A 121 0.38 8.87 4.34
C ASP A 121 1.73 9.05 3.63
N VAL A 122 1.64 9.56 2.40
CA VAL A 122 2.76 10.08 1.63
C VAL A 122 2.46 11.54 1.36
N THR A 123 3.36 12.41 1.80
CA THR A 123 3.28 13.85 1.56
C THR A 123 4.46 14.29 0.69
N LEU A 124 4.15 14.92 -0.44
CA LEU A 124 5.12 15.51 -1.35
C LEU A 124 4.87 17.00 -1.47
N THR A 125 5.95 17.78 -1.47
CA THR A 125 5.88 19.24 -1.53
C THR A 125 6.72 19.74 -2.70
N THR A 126 6.18 20.70 -3.45
CA THR A 126 6.93 21.47 -4.44
C THR A 126 6.68 22.96 -4.24
N LEU A 127 7.63 23.76 -4.71
CA LEU A 127 7.46 25.20 -4.87
C LEU A 127 7.28 25.52 -6.35
N THR A 128 6.51 26.56 -6.65
CA THR A 128 6.36 27.11 -8.00
C THR A 128 6.35 28.64 -7.94
N THR A 129 6.79 29.27 -9.02
CA THR A 129 6.88 30.73 -9.16
C THR A 129 6.33 31.14 -10.53
N ALA A 130 5.98 32.42 -10.70
CA ALA A 130 5.49 32.95 -11.96
C ALA A 130 6.46 32.77 -13.15
N GLY A 131 7.75 32.54 -12.90
CA GLY A 131 8.78 32.33 -13.93
C GLY A 131 9.26 30.89 -14.10
N GLY A 132 8.73 29.95 -13.32
CA GLY A 132 9.24 28.58 -13.19
C GLY A 132 10.43 28.48 -12.22
N VAL A 133 10.71 27.26 -11.74
CA VAL A 133 11.85 26.98 -10.85
C VAL A 133 13.11 26.84 -11.68
N GLY A 134 14.04 27.80 -11.59
CA GLY A 134 15.37 27.70 -12.22
C GLY A 134 15.64 28.64 -13.41
N LYS A 135 15.07 29.85 -13.42
CA LYS A 135 15.55 30.96 -14.26
C LYS A 135 16.15 32.06 -13.40
#